data_AF-A0A1M3D008-F1
#
_entry.id   AF-A0A1M3D008-F1
#
_cell.length_a   1.000
_cell.length_b   1.000
_cell.length_c   1.000
_cell.angle_alpha   90.00
_cell.angle_beta   90.00
_cell.angle_gamma   90.00
#
_symmetry.space_group_name_H-M   'P 1'
#
loop_
_entity.id
_entity.type
_entity.pdbx_description
1 polymer ?
#
loop_
_entity_poly.entity_id
_entity_poly.type
_entity_poly.pdbx_seq_one_letter_code
_entity_poly.pdbx_strand_id
1 'polypeptide(L)'
;MKKLLLLGIALLTFAFADAQRGKQNPYHTPGTKEYIAETSKMIGVWNIESFVYGKKEKMGDVYTSGTLEIPDPEQTGKREVVLRFELPREVIDSRIKAWNKKGETIAVDSYAVIVVYQFNISNKGTLIYLESPSSTAEIKGSGEQLDNFVNTEYNFIASQTSMKEDGGLSGMLGAKLMQSATGIDFIPRLNGQMNYKDLKDDSFELISAQKTTLKLKK
;
A
#
# COMPACT_ATOMS: atom_id res chain seq x y z
N MET A 1 -48.67 32.69 -2.64
CA MET A 1 -48.59 31.27 -2.21
C MET A 1 -47.48 30.47 -2.87
N LYS A 2 -47.16 30.64 -4.18
CA LYS A 2 -46.06 29.88 -4.84
C LYS A 2 -44.63 30.18 -4.31
N LYS A 3 -44.35 31.40 -3.82
CA LYS A 3 -43.02 31.78 -3.31
C LYS A 3 -42.68 31.22 -1.91
N LEU A 4 -43.69 30.93 -1.09
CA LEU A 4 -43.51 30.32 0.24
C LEU A 4 -43.26 28.80 0.17
N LEU A 5 -43.81 28.13 -0.85
CA LEU A 5 -43.60 26.69 -1.07
C LEU A 5 -42.17 26.38 -1.52
N LEU A 6 -41.57 27.26 -2.33
CA LEU A 6 -40.19 27.13 -2.80
C LEU A 6 -39.14 27.33 -1.69
N LEU A 7 -39.42 28.21 -0.71
CA LEU A 7 -38.52 28.39 0.44
C LEU A 7 -38.54 27.18 1.38
N GLY A 8 -39.71 26.54 1.56
CA GLY A 8 -39.85 25.31 2.36
C GLY A 8 -39.11 24.12 1.76
N ILE A 9 -39.15 23.97 0.42
CA ILE A 9 -38.42 22.90 -0.28
C ILE A 9 -36.91 23.15 -0.24
N ALA A 10 -36.46 24.40 -0.38
CA ALA A 10 -35.03 24.74 -0.26
C ALA A 10 -34.47 24.47 1.15
N LEU A 11 -35.22 24.83 2.21
CA LEU A 11 -34.82 24.55 3.60
C LEU A 11 -34.80 23.05 3.93
N LEU A 12 -35.70 22.25 3.35
CA LEU A 12 -35.67 20.79 3.46
C LEU A 12 -34.46 20.18 2.76
N THR A 13 -34.05 20.69 1.58
CA THR A 13 -32.87 20.16 0.89
C THR A 13 -31.55 20.39 1.64
N PHE A 14 -31.41 21.51 2.37
CA PHE A 14 -30.24 21.73 3.23
C PHE A 14 -30.27 20.85 4.49
N ALA A 15 -31.44 20.63 5.09
CA ALA A 15 -31.57 19.76 6.26
C ALA A 15 -31.28 18.28 5.95
N PHE A 16 -31.63 17.79 4.74
CA PHE A 16 -31.31 16.41 4.33
C PHE A 16 -29.84 16.22 3.93
N ALA A 17 -29.19 17.24 3.35
CA ALA A 17 -27.76 17.19 3.06
C ALA A 17 -26.90 17.11 4.33
N ASP A 18 -27.26 17.87 5.39
CA ASP A 18 -26.58 17.78 6.69
C ASP A 18 -26.99 16.54 7.51
N ALA A 19 -28.24 16.06 7.40
CA ALA A 19 -28.66 14.84 8.09
C ALA A 19 -28.01 13.56 7.50
N GLN A 20 -27.65 13.55 6.20
CA GLN A 20 -26.88 12.45 5.61
C GLN A 20 -25.38 12.53 5.94
N ARG A 21 -24.82 13.73 6.19
CA ARG A 21 -23.46 13.88 6.73
C ARG A 21 -23.30 13.27 8.13
N GLY A 22 -24.38 13.14 8.90
CA GLY A 22 -24.39 12.47 10.20
C GLY A 22 -24.08 10.96 10.20
N LYS A 23 -23.84 10.33 9.04
CA LYS A 23 -23.47 8.90 8.94
C LYS A 23 -22.19 8.61 8.16
N GLN A 24 -21.59 9.61 7.51
CA GLN A 24 -20.33 9.43 6.82
C GLN A 24 -19.17 9.78 7.74
N ASN A 25 -18.15 8.94 7.76
CA ASN A 25 -16.96 9.17 8.57
C ASN A 25 -16.33 10.52 8.21
N PRO A 26 -16.22 11.49 9.14
CA PRO A 26 -15.74 12.83 8.81
C PRO A 26 -14.31 12.83 8.27
N TYR A 27 -13.47 11.87 8.68
CA TYR A 27 -12.11 11.68 8.14
C TYR A 27 -12.10 11.22 6.68
N HIS A 28 -13.24 10.86 6.13
CA HIS A 28 -13.41 10.43 4.73
C HIS A 28 -14.27 11.38 3.91
N THR A 29 -14.77 12.44 4.53
CA THR A 29 -15.63 13.42 3.87
C THR A 29 -14.81 14.67 3.60
N PRO A 30 -14.45 14.94 2.34
CA PRO A 30 -13.71 16.14 1.97
C PRO A 30 -14.42 17.42 2.45
N GLY A 31 -13.61 18.38 2.90
CA GLY A 31 -14.10 19.65 3.43
C GLY A 31 -14.54 19.64 4.91
N THR A 32 -14.56 18.48 5.59
CA THR A 32 -14.70 18.46 7.06
C THR A 32 -13.42 18.95 7.73
N LYS A 33 -13.53 19.39 8.99
CA LYS A 33 -12.36 19.83 9.76
C LYS A 33 -11.39 18.68 9.99
N GLU A 34 -11.91 17.49 10.26
CA GLU A 34 -11.17 16.25 10.48
C GLU A 34 -10.38 15.84 9.23
N TYR A 35 -11.03 15.86 8.06
CA TYR A 35 -10.37 15.56 6.79
C TYR A 35 -9.23 16.54 6.50
N ILE A 36 -9.48 17.84 6.66
CA ILE A 36 -8.47 18.88 6.39
C ILE A 36 -7.32 18.84 7.40
N ALA A 37 -7.60 18.53 8.66
CA ALA A 37 -6.59 18.50 9.71
C ALA A 37 -5.65 17.29 9.60
N GLU A 38 -6.16 16.18 9.07
CA GLU A 38 -5.47 14.89 9.14
C GLU A 38 -5.38 14.18 7.78
N THR A 39 -6.51 13.74 7.20
CA THR A 39 -6.52 12.92 5.98
C THR A 39 -5.84 13.60 4.80
N SER A 40 -6.14 14.88 4.55
CA SER A 40 -5.56 15.64 3.44
C SER A 40 -4.04 15.77 3.53
N LYS A 41 -3.49 15.75 4.74
CA LYS A 41 -2.04 15.81 4.97
C LYS A 41 -1.34 14.51 4.67
N MET A 42 -2.05 13.39 4.70
CA MET A 42 -1.52 12.07 4.36
C MET A 42 -1.62 11.75 2.87
N ILE A 43 -2.50 12.44 2.14
CA ILE A 43 -2.65 12.28 0.69
C ILE A 43 -1.36 12.69 -0.05
N GLY A 44 -0.99 11.89 -1.05
CA GLY A 44 0.17 12.10 -1.90
C GLY A 44 1.14 10.92 -1.90
N VAL A 45 2.29 11.13 -2.52
CA VAL A 45 3.39 10.17 -2.60
C VAL A 45 4.44 10.51 -1.54
N TRP A 46 4.88 9.50 -0.82
CA TRP A 46 5.81 9.60 0.30
C TRP A 46 6.97 8.64 0.10
N ASN A 47 8.18 9.11 0.35
CA ASN A 47 9.36 8.26 0.47
C ASN A 47 9.34 7.54 1.83
N ILE A 48 9.66 6.26 1.82
CA ILE A 48 9.81 5.45 3.04
C ILE A 48 11.26 5.55 3.49
N GLU A 49 11.55 6.42 4.46
CA GLU A 49 12.91 6.60 5.00
C GLU A 49 13.33 5.42 5.90
N SER A 50 12.38 4.78 6.56
CA SER A 50 12.63 3.62 7.44
C SER A 50 11.42 2.71 7.45
N PHE A 51 11.68 1.40 7.36
CA PHE A 51 10.67 0.36 7.46
C PHE A 51 11.16 -0.71 8.45
N VAL A 52 10.74 -0.60 9.70
CA VAL A 52 11.08 -1.57 10.73
C VAL A 52 9.97 -2.62 10.83
N TYR A 53 10.31 -3.88 10.62
CA TYR A 53 9.42 -5.03 10.85
C TYR A 53 10.10 -6.07 11.74
N GLY A 54 9.42 -6.52 12.80
CA GLY A 54 9.98 -7.52 13.71
C GLY A 54 11.31 -7.08 14.35
N LYS A 55 11.44 -5.77 14.64
CA LYS A 55 12.66 -5.10 15.16
C LYS A 55 13.86 -5.09 14.20
N LYS A 56 13.66 -5.37 12.91
CA LYS A 56 14.71 -5.27 11.89
C LYS A 56 14.35 -4.17 10.90
N GLU A 57 15.31 -3.31 10.60
CA GLU A 57 15.21 -2.39 9.46
C GLU A 57 15.17 -3.20 8.17
N LYS A 58 14.34 -2.77 7.22
CA LYS A 58 14.15 -3.42 5.91
C LYS A 58 14.65 -2.56 4.78
N MET A 59 14.66 -1.23 4.95
CA MET A 59 15.29 -0.32 4.01
C MET A 59 16.81 -0.47 4.07
N GLY A 60 17.45 -0.62 2.91
CA GLY A 60 18.89 -0.90 2.77
C GLY A 60 19.31 -2.35 3.00
N ASP A 61 18.48 -3.18 3.66
CA ASP A 61 18.72 -4.62 3.85
C ASP A 61 17.98 -5.46 2.79
N VAL A 62 16.65 -5.28 2.70
CA VAL A 62 15.78 -6.04 1.80
C VAL A 62 15.35 -5.22 0.60
N TYR A 63 15.16 -3.91 0.78
CA TYR A 63 14.70 -3.00 -0.26
C TYR A 63 15.65 -1.82 -0.40
N THR A 64 15.99 -1.44 -1.63
CA THR A 64 16.89 -0.30 -1.89
C THR A 64 16.19 1.02 -1.60
N SER A 65 14.92 1.13 -1.98
CA SER A 65 14.08 2.31 -1.77
C SER A 65 12.62 1.89 -1.73
N GLY A 66 11.76 2.75 -1.18
CA GLY A 66 10.34 2.48 -1.13
C GLY A 66 9.52 3.75 -1.10
N THR A 67 8.32 3.68 -1.65
CA THR A 67 7.33 4.75 -1.60
C THR A 67 5.99 4.25 -1.10
N LEU A 68 5.23 5.14 -0.47
CA LEU A 68 3.85 4.95 -0.08
C LEU A 68 3.03 6.04 -0.77
N GLU A 69 2.02 5.66 -1.54
CA GLU A 69 1.07 6.59 -2.13
C GLU A 69 -0.30 6.41 -1.49
N ILE A 70 -0.86 7.52 -1.01
CA ILE A 70 -2.27 7.62 -0.64
C ILE A 70 -2.92 8.51 -1.69
N PRO A 71 -3.49 7.94 -2.77
CA PRO A 71 -4.17 8.72 -3.79
C PRO A 71 -5.33 9.50 -3.19
N ASP A 72 -5.62 10.66 -3.79
CA ASP A 72 -6.79 11.44 -3.43
C ASP A 72 -8.07 10.66 -3.82
N PRO A 73 -8.92 10.28 -2.85
CA PRO A 73 -10.16 9.56 -3.15
C PRO A 73 -11.13 10.38 -4.01
N GLU A 74 -11.06 11.72 -3.97
CA GLU A 74 -11.90 12.58 -4.82
C GLU A 74 -11.51 12.46 -6.30
N GLN A 75 -10.24 12.21 -6.59
CA GLN A 75 -9.72 12.12 -7.95
C GLN A 75 -9.83 10.69 -8.51
N THR A 76 -9.53 9.70 -7.67
CA THR A 76 -9.42 8.30 -8.10
C THR A 76 -10.70 7.50 -7.91
N GLY A 77 -11.61 7.97 -7.05
CA GLY A 77 -12.79 7.21 -6.61
C GLY A 77 -12.44 5.97 -5.79
N LYS A 78 -11.17 5.76 -5.45
CA LYS A 78 -10.67 4.60 -4.72
C LYS A 78 -10.05 5.03 -3.40
N ARG A 79 -10.16 4.15 -2.41
CA ARG A 79 -9.51 4.31 -1.11
C ARG A 79 -8.50 3.21 -0.96
N GLU A 80 -7.35 3.42 -1.57
CA GLU A 80 -6.26 2.47 -1.59
C GLU A 80 -5.01 3.14 -1.02
N VAL A 81 -4.08 2.35 -0.48
CA VAL A 81 -2.69 2.76 -0.27
C VAL A 81 -1.85 1.88 -1.17
N VAL A 82 -0.95 2.50 -1.94
CA VAL A 82 -0.02 1.79 -2.82
C VAL A 82 1.38 1.90 -2.25
N LEU A 83 1.93 0.79 -1.79
CA LEU A 83 3.34 0.68 -1.45
C LEU A 83 4.10 0.18 -2.67
N ARG A 84 5.28 0.74 -2.89
CA ARG A 84 6.20 0.31 -3.94
C ARG A 84 7.58 0.18 -3.34
N PHE A 85 8.16 -1.01 -3.36
CA PHE A 85 9.49 -1.29 -2.83
C PHE A 85 10.42 -1.79 -3.93
N GLU A 86 11.52 -1.09 -4.17
CA GLU A 86 12.54 -1.47 -5.15
C GLU A 86 13.47 -2.54 -4.58
N LEU A 87 13.76 -3.55 -5.38
CA LEU A 87 14.66 -4.63 -5.00
C LEU A 87 16.14 -4.25 -5.22
N PRO A 88 17.07 -4.78 -4.42
CA PRO A 88 18.51 -4.64 -4.65
C PRO A 88 18.94 -5.21 -6.00
N ARG A 89 19.92 -4.56 -6.64
CA ARG A 89 20.40 -5.00 -7.97
C ARG A 89 20.93 -6.45 -7.96
N GLU A 90 21.62 -6.84 -6.89
CA GLU A 90 22.15 -8.20 -6.72
C GLU A 90 21.06 -9.29 -6.77
N VAL A 91 19.87 -8.97 -6.25
CA VAL A 91 18.71 -9.85 -6.29
C VAL A 91 18.21 -9.96 -7.72
N ILE A 92 18.04 -8.82 -8.37
CA ILE A 92 17.55 -8.74 -9.76
C ILE A 92 18.49 -9.58 -10.65
N ASP A 93 19.80 -9.39 -10.54
CA ASP A 93 20.79 -10.11 -11.33
C ASP A 93 20.77 -11.62 -11.03
N SER A 94 20.54 -12.02 -9.77
CA SER A 94 20.36 -13.43 -9.41
C SER A 94 19.14 -14.05 -10.10
N ARG A 95 18.01 -13.33 -10.13
CA ARG A 95 16.77 -13.77 -10.80
C ARG A 95 16.96 -13.86 -12.32
N ILE A 96 17.57 -12.85 -12.94
CA ILE A 96 17.92 -12.86 -14.37
C ILE A 96 18.83 -14.05 -14.69
N LYS A 97 19.88 -14.28 -13.88
CA LYS A 97 20.81 -15.38 -14.08
C LYS A 97 20.12 -16.73 -14.00
N ALA A 98 19.17 -16.90 -13.07
CA ALA A 98 18.37 -18.12 -12.97
C ALA A 98 17.48 -18.33 -14.20
N TRP A 99 16.90 -17.26 -14.75
CA TRP A 99 16.12 -17.29 -15.98
C TRP A 99 16.99 -17.64 -17.20
N ASN A 100 18.06 -16.87 -17.42
CA ASN A 100 18.92 -16.98 -18.59
C ASN A 100 19.70 -18.30 -18.66
N LYS A 101 19.83 -19.05 -17.55
CA LYS A 101 20.33 -20.45 -17.58
C LYS A 101 19.52 -21.35 -18.51
N LYS A 102 18.29 -20.98 -18.86
CA LYS A 102 17.44 -21.68 -19.83
C LYS A 102 17.81 -21.38 -21.29
N GLY A 103 18.83 -20.55 -21.55
CA GLY A 103 19.29 -20.15 -22.89
C GLY A 103 18.62 -18.89 -23.43
N GLU A 104 17.72 -18.28 -22.65
CA GLU A 104 17.02 -17.05 -22.99
C GLU A 104 17.81 -15.83 -22.49
N THR A 105 17.64 -14.66 -23.12
CA THR A 105 18.32 -13.44 -22.69
C THR A 105 17.30 -12.34 -22.45
N ILE A 106 17.21 -11.90 -21.19
CA ILE A 106 16.49 -10.70 -20.78
C ILE A 106 17.45 -9.72 -20.10
N ALA A 107 17.09 -8.43 -20.17
CA ALA A 107 17.65 -7.37 -19.36
C ALA A 107 16.53 -6.75 -18.53
N VAL A 108 16.76 -6.53 -17.23
CA VAL A 108 15.83 -5.84 -16.33
C VAL A 108 16.50 -4.57 -15.86
N ASP A 109 15.81 -3.45 -15.99
CA ASP A 109 16.26 -2.12 -15.58
C ASP A 109 15.81 -1.82 -14.15
N SER A 110 14.57 -2.16 -13.81
CA SER A 110 13.99 -1.99 -12.48
C SER A 110 13.07 -3.16 -12.11
N TYR A 111 13.03 -3.49 -10.83
CA TYR A 111 12.12 -4.49 -10.27
C TYR A 111 11.65 -4.00 -8.91
N ALA A 112 10.39 -3.59 -8.86
CA ALA A 112 9.69 -3.26 -7.63
C ALA A 112 8.60 -4.29 -7.29
N VAL A 113 8.36 -4.47 -6.00
CA VAL A 113 7.14 -5.09 -5.50
C VAL A 113 6.14 -3.99 -5.21
N ILE A 114 4.95 -4.10 -5.78
CA ILE A 114 3.82 -3.23 -5.48
C ILE A 114 2.88 -3.96 -4.55
N VAL A 115 2.51 -3.33 -3.43
CA VAL A 115 1.48 -3.83 -2.53
C VAL A 115 0.39 -2.80 -2.38
N VAL A 116 -0.83 -3.19 -2.71
CA VAL A 116 -2.03 -2.35 -2.60
C VAL A 116 -2.84 -2.82 -1.40
N TYR A 117 -3.25 -1.88 -0.56
CA TYR A 117 -4.18 -2.10 0.54
C TYR A 117 -5.43 -1.27 0.33
N GLN A 118 -6.59 -1.78 0.75
CA GLN A 118 -7.74 -0.92 0.99
C GLN A 118 -7.48 -0.05 2.22
N PHE A 119 -7.78 1.24 2.09
CA PHE A 119 -7.49 2.26 3.09
C PHE A 119 -8.76 2.72 3.79
N ASN A 120 -8.73 2.70 5.12
CA ASN A 120 -9.81 3.24 5.94
C ASN A 120 -9.21 3.93 7.18
N ILE A 121 -9.91 4.93 7.71
CA ILE A 121 -9.54 5.63 8.94
C ILE A 121 -10.70 5.40 9.90
N SER A 122 -10.44 5.06 11.15
CA SER A 122 -11.49 4.92 12.16
C SER A 122 -12.33 6.20 12.27
N ASN A 123 -13.59 6.09 12.68
CA ASN A 123 -14.44 7.26 12.93
C ASN A 123 -13.91 8.19 14.03
N LYS A 124 -12.87 7.76 14.77
CA LYS A 124 -12.19 8.55 15.81
C LYS A 124 -10.89 9.19 15.31
N GLY A 125 -10.53 9.02 14.05
CA GLY A 125 -9.26 9.49 13.49
C GLY A 125 -8.10 8.55 13.82
N THR A 126 -7.97 8.12 15.07
CA THR A 126 -6.74 7.51 15.63
C THR A 126 -6.12 6.30 14.91
N LEU A 127 -6.91 5.50 14.18
CA LEU A 127 -6.44 4.28 13.54
C LEU A 127 -6.66 4.32 12.03
N ILE A 128 -5.65 3.88 11.29
CA ILE A 128 -5.70 3.51 9.89
C ILE A 128 -5.86 1.99 9.79
N TYR A 129 -6.81 1.56 8.98
CA TYR A 129 -6.97 0.18 8.58
C TYR A 129 -6.44 -0.03 7.17
N LEU A 130 -5.58 -1.04 7.03
CA LEU A 130 -4.99 -1.50 5.78
C LEU A 130 -5.48 -2.92 5.53
N GLU A 131 -6.47 -3.05 4.65
CA GLU A 131 -7.22 -4.29 4.47
C GLU A 131 -6.97 -4.90 3.08
N SER A 132 -7.25 -6.19 2.95
CA SER A 132 -7.23 -6.91 1.67
C SER A 132 -5.96 -6.65 0.83
N PRO A 133 -4.75 -6.95 1.37
CA PRO A 133 -3.51 -6.75 0.62
C PRO A 133 -3.54 -7.49 -0.71
N SER A 134 -3.04 -6.84 -1.76
CA SER A 134 -2.73 -7.48 -3.03
C SER A 134 -1.31 -7.11 -3.42
N SER A 135 -0.51 -8.09 -3.83
CA SER A 135 0.89 -7.88 -4.19
C SER A 135 1.15 -8.27 -5.64
N THR A 136 1.93 -7.48 -6.34
CA THR A 136 2.35 -7.73 -7.73
C THR A 136 3.80 -7.31 -7.94
N ALA A 137 4.40 -7.77 -9.04
CA ALA A 137 5.70 -7.30 -9.52
C ALA A 137 5.51 -6.17 -10.54
N GLU A 138 6.28 -5.10 -10.42
CA GLU A 138 6.52 -4.13 -11.48
C GLU A 138 7.95 -4.31 -11.97
N ILE A 139 8.10 -4.82 -13.19
CA ILE A 139 9.41 -5.10 -13.80
C ILE A 139 9.49 -4.35 -15.13
N LYS A 140 10.55 -3.57 -15.31
CA LYS A 140 10.85 -2.84 -16.55
C LYS A 140 12.15 -3.35 -17.11
N GLY A 141 12.24 -3.46 -18.43
CA GLY A 141 13.41 -4.02 -19.08
C GLY A 141 13.19 -4.27 -20.57
N SER A 142 13.99 -5.17 -21.12
CA SER A 142 13.93 -5.57 -22.52
C SER A 142 14.31 -7.04 -22.72
N GLY A 143 13.96 -7.58 -23.89
CA GLY A 143 14.27 -8.96 -24.29
C GLY A 143 13.03 -9.71 -24.75
N GLU A 144 13.21 -10.67 -25.66
CA GLU A 144 12.10 -11.42 -26.28
C GLU A 144 11.27 -12.24 -25.28
N GLN A 145 11.85 -12.56 -24.12
CA GLN A 145 11.22 -13.35 -23.06
C GLN A 145 10.87 -12.54 -21.81
N LEU A 146 10.95 -11.20 -21.89
CA LEU A 146 10.67 -10.34 -20.74
C LEU A 146 9.26 -10.55 -20.19
N ASP A 147 8.24 -10.62 -21.06
CA ASP A 147 6.85 -10.82 -20.61
C ASP A 147 6.66 -12.17 -19.91
N ASN A 148 7.33 -13.22 -20.39
CA ASN A 148 7.30 -14.54 -19.75
C ASN A 148 7.99 -14.53 -18.39
N PHE A 149 9.11 -13.81 -18.28
CA PHE A 149 9.78 -13.58 -17.01
C PHE A 149 8.87 -12.81 -16.04
N VAL A 150 8.26 -11.70 -16.48
CA VAL A 150 7.33 -10.89 -15.68
C VAL A 150 6.16 -11.73 -15.16
N ASN A 151 5.53 -12.51 -16.03
CA ASN A 151 4.42 -13.39 -15.65
C ASN A 151 4.86 -14.48 -14.65
N THR A 152 6.07 -15.01 -14.80
CA THR A 152 6.63 -15.98 -13.85
C THR A 152 6.87 -15.34 -12.49
N GLU A 153 7.45 -14.15 -12.45
CA GLU A 153 7.67 -13.40 -11.22
C GLU A 153 6.35 -13.02 -10.55
N TYR A 154 5.35 -12.58 -11.32
CA TYR A 154 4.00 -12.33 -10.82
C TYR A 154 3.40 -13.57 -10.14
N ASN A 155 3.42 -14.71 -10.82
CA ASN A 155 2.91 -15.97 -10.28
C ASN A 155 3.68 -16.42 -9.03
N PHE A 156 4.99 -16.17 -9.00
CA PHE A 156 5.82 -16.45 -7.84
C PHE A 156 5.38 -15.62 -6.62
N ILE A 157 5.18 -14.31 -6.78
CA ILE A 157 4.71 -13.41 -5.71
C ILE A 157 3.30 -13.79 -5.27
N ALA A 158 2.38 -13.98 -6.22
CA ALA A 158 1.00 -14.37 -5.92
C ALA A 158 0.93 -15.70 -5.14
N SER A 159 1.77 -16.68 -5.50
CA SER A 159 1.87 -17.96 -4.79
C SER A 159 2.40 -17.77 -3.37
N GLN A 160 3.43 -16.94 -3.18
CA GLN A 160 3.95 -16.64 -1.85
C GLN A 160 2.89 -15.93 -0.98
N THR A 161 2.03 -15.09 -1.59
CA THR A 161 0.95 -14.36 -0.91
C THR A 161 -0.14 -15.33 -0.45
N SER A 162 -0.70 -16.12 -1.37
CA SER A 162 -1.71 -17.12 -1.05
C SER A 162 -1.22 -18.10 0.03
N MET A 163 0.01 -18.61 -0.08
CA MET A 163 0.55 -19.53 0.94
C MET A 163 0.66 -18.91 2.35
N LYS A 164 0.82 -17.58 2.45
CA LYS A 164 0.83 -16.89 3.74
C LYS A 164 -0.57 -16.57 4.24
N GLU A 165 -1.50 -16.26 3.35
CA GLU A 165 -2.88 -15.91 3.68
C GLU A 165 -3.73 -17.12 4.05
N ASP A 166 -3.56 -18.25 3.36
CA ASP A 166 -4.29 -19.50 3.62
C ASP A 166 -4.05 -20.05 5.02
N GLY A 167 -2.99 -19.61 5.69
CA GLY A 167 -2.67 -19.98 7.07
C GLY A 167 -2.30 -21.47 7.23
N GLY A 168 -2.01 -21.86 8.46
CA GLY A 168 -1.57 -23.23 8.78
C GLY A 168 -0.08 -23.50 8.56
N LEU A 169 0.42 -24.54 9.24
CA LEU A 169 1.85 -24.86 9.31
C LEU A 169 2.45 -25.13 7.91
N SER A 170 1.71 -25.80 7.03
CA SER A 170 2.18 -26.15 5.68
C SER A 170 2.36 -24.92 4.78
N GLY A 171 1.37 -24.02 4.73
CA GLY A 171 1.45 -22.78 3.94
C GLY A 171 2.57 -21.86 4.44
N MET A 172 2.70 -21.72 5.77
CA MET A 172 3.79 -20.95 6.38
C MET A 172 5.18 -21.53 6.06
N LEU A 173 5.32 -22.86 6.06
CA LEU A 173 6.57 -23.52 5.68
C LEU A 173 6.86 -23.37 4.18
N GLY A 174 5.86 -23.54 3.31
CA GLY A 174 5.99 -23.34 1.87
C GLY A 174 6.46 -21.92 1.52
N ALA A 175 5.82 -20.90 2.09
CA ALA A 175 6.22 -19.51 1.92
C ALA A 175 7.65 -19.24 2.41
N LYS A 176 8.05 -19.86 3.53
CA LYS A 176 9.41 -19.73 4.07
C LYS A 176 10.46 -20.44 3.20
N LEU A 177 10.12 -21.59 2.62
CA LEU A 177 10.99 -22.29 1.65
C LEU A 177 11.18 -21.45 0.40
N MET A 178 10.11 -20.85 -0.14
CA MET A 178 10.19 -19.93 -1.27
C MET A 178 11.05 -18.70 -0.94
N GLN A 179 10.84 -18.09 0.23
CA GLN A 179 11.69 -17.00 0.72
C GLN A 179 13.16 -17.43 0.85
N SER A 180 13.43 -18.64 1.33
CA SER A 180 14.81 -19.13 1.48
C SER A 180 15.47 -19.36 0.12
N ALA A 181 14.70 -19.74 -0.89
CA ALA A 181 15.20 -19.91 -2.26
C ALA A 181 15.53 -18.57 -2.94
N THR A 182 14.83 -17.49 -2.59
CA THR A 182 15.01 -16.17 -3.20
C THR A 182 15.81 -15.20 -2.35
N GLY A 183 15.99 -15.48 -1.06
CA GLY A 183 16.57 -14.57 -0.08
C GLY A 183 15.65 -13.43 0.36
N ILE A 184 14.46 -13.28 -0.25
CA ILE A 184 13.59 -12.11 -0.04
C ILE A 184 12.17 -12.52 0.29
N ASP A 185 11.63 -11.79 1.27
CA ASP A 185 10.20 -11.72 1.47
C ASP A 185 9.61 -10.69 0.50
N PHE A 186 8.94 -11.13 -0.55
CA PHE A 186 8.35 -10.21 -1.53
C PHE A 186 7.08 -9.56 -1.01
N ILE A 187 6.53 -10.00 0.13
CA ILE A 187 5.30 -9.42 0.68
C ILE A 187 5.69 -8.62 1.93
N PRO A 188 5.94 -7.30 1.80
CA PRO A 188 6.15 -6.44 2.95
C PRO A 188 4.94 -6.55 3.88
N ARG A 189 5.18 -7.04 5.09
CA ARG A 189 4.12 -7.26 6.08
C ARG A 189 3.78 -5.94 6.78
N LEU A 190 2.79 -5.23 6.26
CA LEU A 190 2.10 -4.23 7.07
C LEU A 190 1.04 -4.91 7.93
N ASN A 191 0.89 -4.40 9.15
CA ASN A 191 -0.20 -4.83 10.01
C ASN A 191 -1.46 -4.08 9.58
N GLY A 192 -2.58 -4.80 9.50
CA GLY A 192 -3.83 -4.22 9.01
C GLY A 192 -4.42 -3.11 9.89
N GLN A 193 -3.85 -2.86 11.07
CA GLN A 193 -4.18 -1.73 11.93
C GLN A 193 -2.92 -0.97 12.31
N MET A 194 -2.89 0.32 11.97
CA MET A 194 -1.78 1.22 12.23
C MET A 194 -2.28 2.51 12.87
N ASN A 195 -1.59 3.04 13.86
CA ASN A 195 -1.71 4.43 14.27
C ASN A 195 -0.82 5.29 13.38
N TYR A 196 -1.08 6.58 13.33
CA TYR A 196 -0.13 7.57 12.84
C TYR A 196 0.29 8.51 13.97
N LYS A 197 1.48 9.07 13.86
CA LYS A 197 1.99 10.10 14.78
C LYS A 197 2.84 11.12 14.01
N ASP A 198 3.15 12.21 14.70
CA ASP A 198 4.02 13.27 14.19
C ASP A 198 3.59 13.79 12.81
N LEU A 199 2.27 13.84 12.57
CA LEU A 199 1.68 14.23 11.29
C LEU A 199 1.94 15.71 10.98
N LYS A 200 2.75 15.93 9.95
CA LYS A 200 3.10 17.23 9.37
C LYS A 200 2.80 17.20 7.87
N ASP A 201 2.92 18.35 7.21
CA ASP A 201 2.65 18.47 5.78
C ASP A 201 3.69 17.72 4.91
N ASP A 202 4.89 17.47 5.47
CA ASP A 202 6.05 16.89 4.81
C ASP A 202 6.54 15.57 5.42
N SER A 203 5.97 15.14 6.55
CA SER A 203 6.37 13.90 7.23
C SER A 203 5.30 13.34 8.16
N PHE A 204 5.31 12.02 8.35
CA PHE A 204 4.57 11.34 9.42
C PHE A 204 5.10 9.92 9.63
N GLU A 205 4.70 9.27 10.73
CA GLU A 205 5.03 7.87 10.96
C GLU A 205 3.76 7.02 11.06
N LEU A 206 3.78 5.81 10.49
CA LEU A 206 2.79 4.76 10.72
C LEU A 206 3.34 3.73 11.70
N ILE A 207 2.60 3.42 12.77
CA ILE A 207 3.03 2.50 13.83
C ILE A 207 1.93 1.52 14.20
N SER A 208 2.26 0.25 14.19
CA SER A 208 1.37 -0.82 14.63
C SER A 208 1.70 -1.35 16.03
N ALA A 209 0.75 -2.04 16.66
CA ALA A 209 0.94 -2.68 17.96
C ALA A 209 2.04 -3.76 17.93
N GLN A 210 2.23 -4.47 16.81
CA GLN A 210 3.32 -5.45 16.64
C GLN A 210 4.69 -4.82 16.33
N LYS A 211 4.84 -3.50 16.55
CA LYS A 211 6.09 -2.75 16.36
C LYS A 211 6.58 -2.70 14.92
N THR A 212 5.69 -2.88 13.94
CA THR A 212 5.96 -2.44 12.56
C THR A 212 5.85 -0.92 12.51
N THR A 213 6.89 -0.27 11.99
CA THR A 213 6.98 1.19 11.87
C THR A 213 7.40 1.58 10.45
N LEU A 214 6.71 2.55 9.86
CA LEU A 214 7.11 3.22 8.63
C LEU A 214 7.32 4.70 8.92
N LYS A 215 8.48 5.24 8.55
CA LYS A 215 8.75 6.68 8.57
C LYS A 215 8.64 7.23 7.16
N LEU A 216 7.78 8.24 7.00
CA LEU A 216 7.37 8.74 5.70
C LEU A 216 7.74 10.21 5.57
N LYS A 217 8.25 10.58 4.39
CA LYS A 217 8.68 11.94 4.09
C LYS A 217 8.48 12.29 2.62
N LYS A 218 8.12 13.54 2.34
CA LYS A 218 8.07 14.06 0.96
C LYS A 218 9.47 14.38 0.43
#